data_AF-A0A495XC60-F1
#
_entry.id   AF-A0A495XC60-F1
#
_cell.length_a   1.000
_cell.length_b   1.000
_cell.length_c   1.000
_cell.angle_alpha   90.00
_cell.angle_beta   90.00
_cell.angle_gamma   90.00
#
_symmetry.space_group_name_H-M   'P 1'
#
loop_
_entity.id
_entity.type
_entity.pdbx_description
1 polymer ?
#
loop_
_entity_poly.entity_id
_entity_poly.type
_entity_poly.pdbx_seq_one_letter_code
_entity_poly.pdbx_strand_id
1 'polypeptide(L)'
;MARMKGNGHCHSFNGDGRMDVMARDDVTGELFVFPHGGAFRGTETFGEPVLIGTGFDPRRDHYLVRTIDINGNGFADVLGLSMRPMNEHHGIFLYPNTGGLRGTDTLAGPIRISGARDDKKWETLGIYDVDLDGCDDMFGREQDAGHVDAFFNRREVKENETYDKAAHRLVTVDVDDFPFAMADITGTGRPNLLVRRKNGDLDVYEFAFDESGDGPWWRGEGRWFTLGHGWQEYEIITVTDLDLNGRPDLMGLRGDGTLVAHLNNGWDPSAPRDTFGAPEVVATGWQKFSVVS
;
A
#
# COMPACT_ATOMS: atom_id res chain seq x y z
N MET A 1 -22.54 2.94 -4.02
CA MET A 1 -21.52 2.35 -3.13
C MET A 1 -20.42 3.38 -2.94
N ALA A 2 -19.94 3.60 -1.72
CA ALA A 2 -18.82 4.52 -1.51
C ALA A 2 -17.56 3.93 -2.15
N ARG A 3 -16.94 4.66 -3.09
CA ARG A 3 -15.65 4.30 -3.68
C ARG A 3 -14.60 4.34 -2.56
N MET A 4 -13.70 3.36 -2.53
CA MET A 4 -12.55 3.39 -1.62
C MET A 4 -11.80 4.69 -1.86
N LYS A 5 -11.51 5.44 -0.78
CA LYS A 5 -10.78 6.71 -0.88
C LYS A 5 -9.29 6.48 -1.12
N GLY A 6 -8.75 5.40 -0.56
CA GLY A 6 -7.36 5.04 -0.74
C GLY A 6 -7.02 3.68 -0.13
N ASN A 7 -5.78 3.28 -0.28
CA ASN A 7 -5.18 2.09 0.31
C ASN A 7 -3.80 2.47 0.85
N GLY A 8 -3.19 1.63 1.68
CA GLY A 8 -1.88 1.90 2.27
C GLY A 8 -1.03 0.64 2.46
N HIS A 9 0.27 0.88 2.67
CA HIS A 9 1.24 -0.09 3.16
C HIS A 9 2.14 0.62 4.17
N CYS A 10 2.44 -0.03 5.30
CA CYS A 10 3.27 0.53 6.36
C CYS A 10 4.74 0.11 6.20
N HIS A 11 5.66 0.97 6.61
CA HIS A 11 7.10 0.68 6.65
C HIS A 11 7.76 1.36 7.86
N SER A 12 8.98 0.94 8.23
CA SER A 12 9.73 1.52 9.35
C SER A 12 10.41 2.82 8.97
N PHE A 13 10.01 3.97 9.55
CA PHE A 13 10.65 5.26 9.24
C PHE A 13 11.98 5.47 9.97
N ASN A 14 12.17 4.75 11.08
CA ASN A 14 13.35 4.88 11.95
C ASN A 14 14.35 3.72 11.80
N GLY A 15 14.06 2.72 10.96
CA GLY A 15 14.92 1.57 10.68
C GLY A 15 14.97 0.52 11.78
N ASP A 16 13.99 0.51 12.70
CA ASP A 16 13.89 -0.50 13.76
C ASP A 16 13.18 -1.80 13.32
N GLY A 17 12.71 -1.85 12.07
CA GLY A 17 12.02 -2.98 11.46
C GLY A 17 10.54 -3.11 11.85
N ARG A 18 10.00 -2.17 12.63
CA ARG A 18 8.58 -2.13 12.98
C ARG A 18 7.81 -1.26 12.00
N MET A 19 6.58 -1.67 11.71
CA MET A 19 5.73 -1.00 10.73
C MET A 19 5.08 0.24 11.34
N ASP A 20 5.60 1.43 11.03
CA ASP A 20 5.04 2.71 11.45
C ASP A 20 3.86 3.09 10.54
N VAL A 21 2.92 3.89 11.05
CA VAL A 21 1.81 4.43 10.26
C VAL A 21 2.10 5.86 9.85
N MET A 22 2.12 6.15 8.57
CA MET A 22 2.03 7.50 8.02
C MET A 22 0.56 7.88 7.79
N ALA A 23 0.18 9.09 8.19
CA ALA A 23 -1.11 9.67 7.85
C ALA A 23 -0.95 11.06 7.22
N ARG A 24 -1.86 11.40 6.31
CA ARG A 24 -1.92 12.73 5.69
C ARG A 24 -3.20 13.46 6.06
N ASP A 25 -3.08 14.66 6.63
CA ASP A 25 -4.24 15.52 6.88
C ASP A 25 -4.88 15.98 5.54
N ASP A 26 -6.20 15.78 5.38
CA ASP A 26 -6.93 16.10 4.13
C ASP A 26 -7.01 17.60 3.83
N VAL A 27 -6.82 18.45 4.84
CA VAL A 27 -6.96 19.91 4.73
C VAL A 27 -5.61 20.58 4.57
N THR A 28 -4.64 20.24 5.44
CA THR A 28 -3.34 20.92 5.44
C THR A 28 -2.33 20.25 4.50
N GLY A 29 -2.50 18.96 4.19
CA GLY A 29 -1.49 18.18 3.50
C GLY A 29 -0.24 17.92 4.34
N GLU A 30 -0.33 18.06 5.66
CA GLU A 30 0.75 17.66 6.57
C GLU A 30 0.85 16.13 6.64
N LEU A 31 2.08 15.63 6.64
CA LEU A 31 2.39 14.22 6.83
C LEU A 31 2.86 13.96 8.25
N PHE A 32 2.17 13.07 8.95
CA PHE A 32 2.53 12.61 10.28
C PHE A 32 2.92 11.15 10.23
N VAL A 33 3.97 10.76 10.97
CA VAL A 33 4.30 9.36 11.26
C VAL A 33 3.93 9.08 12.70
N PHE A 34 3.22 7.99 12.92
CA PHE A 34 2.83 7.41 14.21
C PHE A 34 3.73 6.19 14.44
N PRO A 35 4.81 6.32 15.23
CA PRO A 35 5.79 5.24 15.38
C PRO A 35 5.19 4.05 16.10
N HIS A 36 5.53 2.84 15.67
CA HIS A 36 5.05 1.62 16.31
C HIS A 36 5.67 1.45 17.71
N GLY A 37 4.84 1.29 18.73
CA GLY A 37 5.24 1.17 20.14
C GLY A 37 5.93 -0.14 20.52
N GLY A 38 6.05 -1.07 19.57
CA GLY A 38 6.73 -2.36 19.73
C GLY A 38 5.84 -3.52 20.18
N ALA A 39 4.54 -3.29 20.34
CA ALA A 39 3.54 -4.34 20.53
C ALA A 39 2.16 -3.79 20.18
N PHE A 40 1.30 -4.63 19.60
CA PHE A 40 -0.10 -4.32 19.43
C PHE A 40 -0.82 -4.22 20.79
N ARG A 41 -1.40 -3.05 21.08
CA ARG A 41 -2.10 -2.74 22.34
C ARG A 41 -3.34 -1.87 22.10
N GLY A 42 -4.10 -2.18 21.05
CA GLY A 42 -5.27 -1.38 20.66
C GLY A 42 -4.89 0.09 20.48
N THR A 43 -5.48 0.98 21.27
CA THR A 43 -5.25 2.43 21.19
C THR A 43 -3.87 2.90 21.67
N GLU A 44 -3.07 2.03 22.27
CA GLU A 44 -1.69 2.32 22.71
C GLU A 44 -0.63 1.69 21.77
N THR A 45 -1.05 1.18 20.61
CA THR A 45 -0.14 0.54 19.64
C THR A 45 0.89 1.52 19.08
N PHE A 46 0.48 2.77 18.82
CA PHE A 46 1.35 3.80 18.25
C PHE A 46 1.71 4.88 19.25
N GLY A 47 2.92 5.42 19.12
CA GLY A 47 3.42 6.55 19.90
C GLY A 47 2.91 7.91 19.41
N GLU A 48 3.46 8.97 20.02
CA GLU A 48 3.16 10.35 19.65
C GLU A 48 3.50 10.63 18.17
N PRO A 49 2.63 11.36 17.43
CA PRO A 49 2.86 11.63 16.03
C PRO A 49 4.03 12.60 15.81
N VAL A 50 4.83 12.30 14.78
CA VAL A 50 5.95 13.11 14.32
C VAL A 50 5.58 13.74 12.98
N LEU A 51 5.56 15.07 12.91
CA LEU A 51 5.41 15.78 11.63
C LEU A 51 6.67 15.58 10.78
N ILE A 52 6.53 14.95 9.61
CA ILE A 52 7.67 14.66 8.71
C ILE A 52 7.70 15.53 7.46
N GLY A 53 6.59 16.19 7.12
CA GLY A 53 6.51 16.94 5.88
C GLY A 53 5.29 17.84 5.79
N THR A 54 5.46 18.92 5.02
CA THR A 54 4.42 19.87 4.63
C THR A 54 4.43 20.01 3.11
N GLY A 55 3.34 20.46 2.49
CA GLY A 55 3.27 20.60 1.03
C GLY A 55 2.92 19.28 0.32
N PHE A 56 2.06 18.48 0.94
CA PHE A 56 1.46 17.29 0.33
C PHE A 56 -0.06 17.42 0.16
N ASP A 57 -0.56 18.65 -0.02
CA ASP A 57 -1.99 18.94 -0.14
C ASP A 57 -2.64 18.08 -1.25
N PRO A 58 -3.76 17.38 -0.96
CA PRO A 58 -4.41 16.45 -1.90
C PRO A 58 -4.92 17.11 -3.19
N ARG A 59 -5.08 18.42 -3.19
CA ARG A 59 -5.68 19.21 -4.27
C ARG A 59 -4.65 20.08 -4.98
N ARG A 60 -3.52 20.39 -4.34
CA ARG A 60 -2.49 21.30 -4.87
C ARG A 60 -1.16 20.61 -5.18
N ASP A 61 -0.74 19.64 -4.38
CA ASP A 61 0.61 19.07 -4.46
C ASP A 61 0.59 17.63 -4.98
N HIS A 62 -0.05 16.73 -4.23
CA HIS A 62 -0.05 15.28 -4.49
C HIS A 62 -1.44 14.71 -4.33
N TYR A 63 -2.04 14.16 -5.38
CA TYR A 63 -3.34 13.50 -5.31
C TYR A 63 -3.33 12.34 -4.30
N LEU A 64 -2.29 11.50 -4.39
CA LEU A 64 -2.06 10.34 -3.54
C LEU A 64 -0.66 10.44 -2.92
N VAL A 65 -0.52 9.97 -1.69
CA VAL A 65 0.78 9.69 -1.07
C VAL A 65 0.80 8.28 -0.46
N ARG A 66 1.97 7.65 -0.39
CA ARG A 66 2.19 6.31 0.18
C ARG A 66 3.55 6.20 0.84
N THR A 67 3.72 5.22 1.73
CA THR A 67 5.06 4.76 2.11
C THR A 67 5.57 3.72 1.11
N ILE A 68 6.90 3.58 1.02
CA ILE A 68 7.59 2.62 0.15
C ILE A 68 9.01 2.37 0.70
N ASP A 69 9.55 1.17 0.60
CA ASP A 69 11.00 0.93 0.69
C ASP A 69 11.54 0.63 -0.72
N ILE A 70 11.86 1.70 -1.46
CA ILE A 70 12.12 1.58 -2.89
C ILE A 70 13.46 0.91 -3.21
N ASN A 71 14.35 0.82 -2.23
CA ASN A 71 15.72 0.34 -2.42
C ASN A 71 16.12 -0.78 -1.43
N GLY A 72 15.17 -1.26 -0.63
CA GLY A 72 15.36 -2.37 0.30
C GLY A 72 16.31 -2.06 1.45
N ASN A 73 16.45 -0.80 1.85
CA ASN A 73 17.37 -0.41 2.92
C ASN A 73 16.75 -0.53 4.33
N GLY A 74 15.47 -0.89 4.42
CA GLY A 74 14.71 -1.03 5.66
C GLY A 74 14.16 0.30 6.21
N PHE A 75 14.33 1.41 5.50
CA PHE A 75 13.75 2.71 5.83
C PHE A 75 12.62 3.05 4.88
N ALA A 76 11.48 3.44 5.45
CA ALA A 76 10.34 3.96 4.72
C ALA A 76 10.67 5.29 4.06
N ASP A 77 10.59 5.34 2.74
CA ASP A 77 10.49 6.54 1.92
C ASP A 77 9.02 6.95 1.74
N VAL A 78 8.79 8.14 1.16
CA VAL A 78 7.44 8.61 0.80
C VAL A 78 7.32 8.79 -0.71
N LEU A 79 6.22 8.29 -1.26
CA LEU A 79 5.84 8.46 -2.65
C LEU A 79 4.68 9.45 -2.75
N GLY A 80 4.75 10.40 -3.70
CA GLY A 80 3.68 11.34 -4.02
C GLY A 80 3.32 11.31 -5.51
N LEU A 81 2.03 11.16 -5.82
CA LEU A 81 1.50 11.22 -7.18
C LEU A 81 0.92 12.61 -7.46
N SER A 82 1.59 13.42 -8.28
CA SER A 82 1.04 14.69 -8.77
C SER A 82 0.40 14.51 -10.14
N MET A 83 -0.79 15.08 -10.34
CA MET A 83 -1.47 15.09 -11.64
C MET A 83 -1.26 16.41 -12.39
N ARG A 84 -1.53 16.43 -13.71
CA ARG A 84 -1.39 17.64 -14.57
C ARG A 84 -2.03 18.90 -13.98
N PRO A 85 -3.24 18.87 -13.38
CA PRO A 85 -3.84 20.06 -12.79
C PRO A 85 -3.11 20.59 -11.52
N MET A 86 -2.25 19.78 -10.91
CA MET A 86 -1.53 20.10 -9.67
C MET A 86 -0.12 20.63 -9.96
N ASN A 87 0.58 20.00 -10.91
CA ASN A 87 1.98 20.30 -11.22
C ASN A 87 2.24 20.10 -12.72
N GLU A 88 2.91 21.06 -13.38
CA GLU A 88 3.29 20.94 -14.79
C GLU A 88 4.23 19.74 -15.04
N HIS A 89 5.07 19.41 -14.06
CA HIS A 89 5.97 18.25 -14.05
C HIS A 89 5.32 16.96 -13.57
N HIS A 90 3.99 16.91 -13.40
CA HIS A 90 3.16 15.76 -13.01
C HIS A 90 3.79 14.37 -13.24
N GLY A 91 3.60 13.48 -12.27
CA GLY A 91 4.23 12.18 -12.25
C GLY A 91 4.26 11.63 -10.84
N ILE A 92 5.10 10.64 -10.65
CA ILE A 92 5.36 10.03 -9.35
C ILE A 92 6.69 10.56 -8.83
N PHE A 93 6.68 11.11 -7.63
CA PHE A 93 7.81 11.68 -6.92
C PHE A 93 8.14 10.82 -5.71
N LEU A 94 9.41 10.48 -5.56
CA LEU A 94 9.97 9.86 -4.36
C LEU A 94 10.56 10.95 -3.49
N TYR A 95 10.30 10.86 -2.19
CA TYR A 95 10.91 11.64 -1.12
C TYR A 95 11.72 10.66 -0.26
N PRO A 96 13.04 10.53 -0.52
CA PRO A 96 13.86 9.56 0.17
C PRO A 96 14.00 9.88 1.66
N ASN A 97 13.98 8.87 2.51
CA ASN A 97 14.30 8.97 3.91
C ASN A 97 15.80 9.25 4.08
N THR A 98 16.16 10.17 4.97
CA THR A 98 17.54 10.56 5.23
C THR A 98 18.23 9.65 6.25
N GLY A 99 17.65 8.49 6.57
CA GLY A 99 18.16 7.50 7.51
C GLY A 99 17.65 7.71 8.94
N GLY A 100 16.35 8.00 9.09
CA GLY A 100 15.65 7.95 10.38
C GLY A 100 14.53 8.99 10.53
N LEU A 101 13.66 8.76 11.51
CA LEU A 101 12.54 9.63 11.84
C LEU A 101 12.99 10.84 12.68
N ARG A 102 13.19 11.99 12.03
CA ARG A 102 13.75 13.23 12.64
C ARG A 102 12.89 14.46 12.34
N GLY A 103 11.57 14.34 12.51
CA GLY A 103 10.66 15.44 12.21
C GLY A 103 10.73 15.82 10.72
N THR A 104 10.72 17.12 10.43
CA THR A 104 10.77 17.63 9.05
C THR A 104 12.09 17.38 8.32
N ASP A 105 13.12 16.88 9.00
CA ASP A 105 14.40 16.47 8.39
C ASP A 105 14.40 14.97 7.97
N THR A 106 13.28 14.27 8.15
CA THR A 106 13.14 12.84 7.79
C THR A 106 13.29 12.62 6.30
N LEU A 107 12.77 13.52 5.46
CA LEU A 107 12.69 13.36 4.01
C LEU A 107 13.62 14.31 3.27
N ALA A 108 14.31 13.80 2.26
CA ALA A 108 15.08 14.60 1.31
C ALA A 108 14.18 15.25 0.24
N GLY A 109 14.77 16.12 -0.58
CA GLY A 109 14.09 16.71 -1.72
C GLY A 109 13.62 15.66 -2.74
N PRO A 110 12.53 15.94 -3.49
CA PRO A 110 11.90 14.92 -4.31
C PRO A 110 12.70 14.57 -5.58
N ILE A 111 12.61 13.30 -5.98
CA ILE A 111 13.09 12.77 -7.25
C ILE A 111 11.87 12.33 -8.05
N ARG A 112 11.71 12.79 -9.30
CA ARG A 112 10.62 12.32 -10.16
C ARG A 112 10.97 10.93 -10.71
N ILE A 113 10.47 9.88 -10.09
CA ILE A 113 10.81 8.47 -10.41
C ILE A 113 10.02 7.92 -11.59
N SER A 114 8.87 8.52 -11.92
CA SER A 114 8.09 8.16 -13.11
C SER A 114 7.31 9.36 -13.66
N GLY A 115 7.30 9.52 -14.98
CA GLY A 115 6.51 10.53 -15.68
C GLY A 115 5.16 9.98 -16.17
N ALA A 116 4.28 10.86 -16.65
CA ALA A 116 3.07 10.41 -17.30
C ALA A 116 3.36 9.54 -18.53
N ARG A 117 2.51 8.54 -18.72
CA ARG A 117 2.52 7.71 -19.92
C ARG A 117 1.39 8.13 -20.85
N ASP A 118 1.66 8.05 -22.16
CA ASP A 118 0.68 8.39 -23.19
C ASP A 118 -0.07 7.15 -23.72
N ASP A 119 0.35 5.94 -23.33
CA ASP A 119 -0.21 4.69 -23.84
C ASP A 119 -1.46 4.22 -23.09
N LYS A 120 -1.47 4.32 -21.77
CA LYS A 120 -2.53 3.80 -20.89
C LYS A 120 -2.77 4.70 -19.67
N LYS A 121 -3.96 4.56 -19.10
CA LYS A 121 -4.32 5.17 -17.81
C LYS A 121 -4.46 4.09 -16.75
N TRP A 122 -4.02 4.42 -15.54
CA TRP A 122 -4.03 3.55 -14.37
C TRP A 122 -4.89 4.21 -13.30
N GLU A 123 -5.73 3.42 -12.63
CA GLU A 123 -6.66 3.93 -11.62
C GLU A 123 -6.38 3.44 -10.21
N THR A 124 -5.48 2.46 -10.07
CA THR A 124 -4.87 2.08 -8.80
C THR A 124 -3.37 2.23 -8.90
N LEU A 125 -2.75 2.53 -7.75
CA LEU A 125 -1.32 2.48 -7.56
C LEU A 125 -1.09 1.68 -6.29
N GLY A 126 -0.53 0.49 -6.43
CA GLY A 126 -0.08 -0.36 -5.34
C GLY A 126 1.44 -0.52 -5.38
N ILE A 127 2.00 -0.87 -4.24
CA ILE A 127 3.43 -0.98 -3.99
C ILE A 127 3.65 -2.29 -3.25
N TYR A 128 4.62 -3.07 -3.70
CA TYR A 128 5.07 -4.32 -3.06
C TYR A 128 6.30 -4.86 -3.81
N ASP A 129 7.20 -5.57 -3.15
CA ASP A 129 8.24 -6.39 -3.79
C ASP A 129 7.63 -7.62 -4.49
N VAL A 130 7.26 -7.48 -5.77
CA VAL A 130 6.50 -8.49 -6.52
C VAL A 130 7.44 -9.59 -7.02
N ASP A 131 8.67 -9.27 -7.39
CA ASP A 131 9.64 -10.25 -7.85
C ASP A 131 10.58 -10.81 -6.75
N LEU A 132 10.38 -10.36 -5.50
CA LEU A 132 11.07 -10.82 -4.30
C LEU A 132 12.58 -10.51 -4.32
N ASP A 133 12.96 -9.38 -4.94
CA ASP A 133 14.35 -8.93 -5.03
C ASP A 133 14.78 -7.98 -3.91
N GLY A 134 13.85 -7.65 -3.01
CA GLY A 134 14.04 -6.79 -1.85
C GLY A 134 13.76 -5.31 -2.13
N CYS A 135 13.43 -4.91 -3.36
CA CYS A 135 13.03 -3.55 -3.69
C CYS A 135 11.54 -3.50 -4.02
N ASP A 136 10.83 -2.50 -3.50
CA ASP A 136 9.41 -2.35 -3.81
C ASP A 136 9.17 -2.02 -5.30
N ASP A 137 8.32 -2.84 -5.92
CA ASP A 137 7.77 -2.66 -7.26
C ASP A 137 6.49 -1.82 -7.24
N MET A 138 6.00 -1.51 -8.44
CA MET A 138 4.67 -0.93 -8.62
C MET A 138 3.73 -1.93 -9.29
N PHE A 139 2.46 -1.89 -8.90
CA PHE A 139 1.39 -2.48 -9.69
C PHE A 139 0.21 -1.53 -9.79
N GLY A 140 -0.60 -1.71 -10.82
CA GLY A 140 -1.79 -0.91 -11.02
C GLY A 140 -2.80 -1.63 -11.88
N ARG A 141 -4.05 -1.18 -11.78
CA ARG A 141 -5.12 -1.60 -12.68
C ARG A 141 -5.29 -0.61 -13.82
N GLU A 142 -5.25 -1.13 -15.04
CA GLU A 142 -5.59 -0.36 -16.25
C GLU A 142 -7.06 0.07 -16.20
N GLN A 143 -7.28 1.35 -16.43
CA GLN A 143 -8.61 1.96 -16.46
C GLN A 143 -9.48 1.26 -17.52
N ASP A 144 -10.70 0.89 -17.12
CA ASP A 144 -11.74 0.27 -17.97
C ASP A 144 -11.39 -1.11 -18.58
N ALA A 145 -10.27 -1.73 -18.20
CA ALA A 145 -9.83 -3.01 -18.77
C ALA A 145 -9.70 -4.16 -17.75
N GLY A 146 -9.73 -3.88 -16.44
CA GLY A 146 -9.63 -4.90 -15.38
C GLY A 146 -8.25 -5.55 -15.25
N HIS A 147 -7.31 -5.13 -16.08
CA HIS A 147 -5.95 -5.65 -16.16
C HIS A 147 -5.12 -5.16 -14.98
N VAL A 148 -4.64 -6.07 -14.13
CA VAL A 148 -3.67 -5.76 -13.08
C VAL A 148 -2.28 -6.11 -13.60
N ASP A 149 -1.45 -5.09 -13.78
CA ASP A 149 -0.10 -5.20 -14.34
C ASP A 149 0.93 -4.67 -13.33
N ALA A 150 2.09 -5.32 -13.27
CA ALA A 150 3.28 -4.89 -12.53
C ALA A 150 4.25 -4.10 -13.41
N PHE A 151 5.06 -3.27 -12.76
CA PHE A 151 6.18 -2.50 -13.29
C PHE A 151 7.35 -2.67 -12.33
N PHE A 152 8.41 -3.34 -12.77
CA PHE A 152 9.47 -3.77 -11.89
C PHE A 152 10.50 -2.68 -11.64
N ASN A 153 10.94 -2.59 -10.41
CA ASN A 153 12.02 -1.74 -9.97
C ASN A 153 13.32 -2.17 -10.65
N ARG A 154 14.12 -1.22 -11.12
CA ARG A 154 15.40 -1.49 -11.80
C ARG A 154 16.58 -1.52 -10.82
N ARG A 155 16.30 -1.52 -9.51
CA ARG A 155 17.23 -1.47 -8.37
C ARG A 155 18.12 -0.22 -8.37
N GLU A 156 17.68 0.82 -9.04
CA GLU A 156 18.37 2.10 -9.10
C GLU A 156 17.31 3.21 -9.12
N VAL A 157 17.36 4.09 -8.12
CA VAL A 157 16.53 5.29 -8.10
C VAL A 157 17.11 6.28 -9.11
N LYS A 158 16.50 6.31 -10.29
CA LYS A 158 16.87 7.19 -11.40
C LYS A 158 15.67 7.93 -11.92
N GLU A 159 15.85 9.22 -12.16
CA GLU A 159 14.77 10.10 -12.62
C GLU A 159 14.09 9.55 -13.89
N ASN A 160 12.79 9.32 -13.82
CA ASN A 160 11.92 8.76 -14.87
C ASN A 160 12.32 7.36 -15.40
N GLU A 161 13.28 6.70 -14.76
CA GLU A 161 13.85 5.41 -15.18
C GLU A 161 13.98 4.41 -14.02
N THR A 162 13.36 4.70 -12.86
CA THR A 162 13.41 3.83 -11.67
C THR A 162 12.69 2.50 -11.90
N TYR A 163 11.55 2.55 -12.58
CA TYR A 163 10.78 1.35 -12.96
C TYR A 163 10.94 1.06 -14.45
N ASP A 164 10.75 -0.21 -14.81
CA ASP A 164 10.52 -0.56 -16.20
C ASP A 164 9.26 0.15 -16.74
N LYS A 165 9.13 0.16 -18.07
CA LYS A 165 7.97 0.75 -18.74
C LYS A 165 7.07 -0.31 -19.37
N ALA A 166 7.34 -1.59 -19.18
CA ALA A 166 6.56 -2.67 -19.75
C ALA A 166 5.44 -3.05 -18.77
N ALA A 167 4.21 -3.17 -19.26
CA ALA A 167 3.13 -3.68 -18.42
C ALA A 167 3.26 -5.22 -18.34
N HIS A 168 3.54 -5.74 -17.15
CA HIS A 168 3.65 -7.17 -16.91
C HIS A 168 2.36 -7.72 -16.30
N ARG A 169 1.55 -8.42 -17.10
CA ARG A 169 0.26 -8.95 -16.63
C ARG A 169 0.42 -9.92 -15.48
N LEU A 170 -0.21 -9.59 -14.36
CA LEU A 170 -0.34 -10.45 -13.19
C LEU A 170 -1.66 -11.23 -13.23
N VAL A 171 -2.78 -10.51 -13.37
CA VAL A 171 -4.13 -11.09 -13.34
C VAL A 171 -5.13 -10.13 -14.01
N THR A 172 -6.29 -10.64 -14.40
CA THR A 172 -7.45 -9.82 -14.81
C THR A 172 -8.55 -9.96 -13.76
N VAL A 173 -9.09 -8.84 -13.32
CA VAL A 173 -10.22 -8.74 -12.37
C VAL A 173 -11.40 -8.03 -13.02
N ASP A 174 -12.57 -8.06 -12.38
CA ASP A 174 -13.72 -7.29 -12.85
C ASP A 174 -13.44 -5.78 -12.82
N VAL A 175 -13.98 -5.04 -13.79
CA VAL A 175 -13.74 -3.59 -13.94
C VAL A 175 -14.33 -2.75 -12.80
N ASP A 176 -15.20 -3.32 -11.98
CA ASP A 176 -15.76 -2.65 -10.80
C ASP A 176 -15.07 -3.04 -9.49
N ASP A 177 -14.17 -4.03 -9.51
CA ASP A 177 -13.40 -4.45 -8.35
C ASP A 177 -12.21 -3.51 -8.10
N PHE A 178 -11.71 -3.46 -6.87
CA PHE A 178 -10.61 -2.59 -6.48
C PHE A 178 -9.41 -3.41 -5.96
N PRO A 179 -8.42 -3.73 -6.79
CA PRO A 179 -7.17 -4.37 -6.37
C PRO A 179 -6.32 -3.35 -5.62
N PHE A 180 -6.15 -3.54 -4.32
CA PHE A 180 -5.68 -2.48 -3.42
C PHE A 180 -4.37 -2.77 -2.72
N ALA A 181 -3.94 -4.01 -2.59
CA ALA A 181 -2.65 -4.29 -1.95
C ALA A 181 -2.12 -5.64 -2.38
N MET A 182 -0.82 -5.85 -2.18
CA MET A 182 -0.24 -7.18 -2.14
C MET A 182 0.40 -7.44 -0.79
N ALA A 183 0.37 -8.69 -0.37
CA ALA A 183 0.96 -9.17 0.89
C ALA A 183 1.00 -10.70 0.89
N ASP A 184 1.88 -11.33 1.68
CA ASP A 184 1.87 -12.78 1.89
C ASP A 184 0.81 -13.19 2.93
N ILE A 185 -0.47 -13.13 2.53
CA ILE A 185 -1.61 -13.49 3.39
C ILE A 185 -1.66 -15.00 3.65
N THR A 186 -1.27 -15.80 2.66
CA THR A 186 -1.34 -17.26 2.67
C THR A 186 -0.12 -17.92 3.34
N GLY A 187 0.90 -17.14 3.70
CA GLY A 187 2.11 -17.62 4.39
C GLY A 187 3.01 -18.47 3.49
N THR A 188 2.98 -18.21 2.18
CA THR A 188 3.75 -18.96 1.17
C THR A 188 5.13 -18.36 0.90
N GLY A 189 5.43 -17.22 1.50
CA GLY A 189 6.61 -16.39 1.19
C GLY A 189 6.49 -15.65 -0.14
N ARG A 190 5.29 -15.56 -0.73
CA ARG A 190 5.04 -14.95 -2.05
C ARG A 190 3.89 -13.95 -1.96
N PRO A 191 3.87 -12.92 -2.83
CA PRO A 191 2.76 -11.97 -2.83
C PRO A 191 1.44 -12.68 -3.14
N ASN A 192 0.39 -12.24 -2.45
CA ASN A 192 -0.99 -12.45 -2.86
C ASN A 192 -1.61 -11.10 -3.20
N LEU A 193 -2.54 -11.06 -4.14
CA LEU A 193 -3.27 -9.83 -4.46
C LEU A 193 -4.55 -9.74 -3.62
N LEU A 194 -4.69 -8.66 -2.88
CA LEU A 194 -5.92 -8.32 -2.17
C LEU A 194 -6.82 -7.46 -3.05
N VAL A 195 -8.08 -7.88 -3.15
CA VAL A 195 -9.10 -7.22 -3.96
C VAL A 195 -10.34 -7.00 -3.14
N ARG A 196 -10.81 -5.74 -3.09
CA ARG A 196 -12.14 -5.44 -2.61
C ARG A 196 -13.11 -5.54 -3.78
N ARG A 197 -13.96 -6.54 -3.74
CA ARG A 197 -14.96 -6.80 -4.76
C ARG A 197 -16.03 -5.70 -4.78
N LYS A 198 -16.67 -5.51 -5.93
CA LYS A 198 -17.80 -4.58 -6.07
C LYS A 198 -18.90 -4.85 -5.05
N ASN A 199 -19.19 -6.12 -4.75
CA ASN A 199 -20.21 -6.50 -3.78
C ASN A 199 -19.81 -6.24 -2.31
N GLY A 200 -18.56 -5.85 -2.06
CA GLY A 200 -18.05 -5.58 -0.72
C GLY A 200 -17.28 -6.73 -0.07
N ASP A 201 -17.07 -7.83 -0.79
CA ASP A 201 -16.23 -8.92 -0.32
C ASP A 201 -14.74 -8.51 -0.35
N LEU A 202 -13.97 -8.99 0.63
CA LEU A 202 -12.53 -9.00 0.56
C LEU A 202 -12.09 -10.36 0.05
N ASP A 203 -11.44 -10.37 -1.10
CA ASP A 203 -10.86 -11.56 -1.70
C ASP A 203 -9.34 -11.47 -1.70
N VAL A 204 -8.70 -12.63 -1.53
CA VAL A 204 -7.29 -12.85 -1.82
C VAL A 204 -7.16 -13.69 -3.10
N TYR A 205 -6.26 -13.28 -3.98
CA TYR A 205 -5.78 -14.08 -5.10
C TYR A 205 -4.40 -14.63 -4.78
N GLU A 206 -4.32 -15.94 -4.64
CA GLU A 206 -3.07 -16.68 -4.59
C GLU A 206 -2.61 -16.92 -6.03
N PHE A 207 -1.48 -16.35 -6.42
CA PHE A 207 -0.90 -16.55 -7.76
C PHE A 207 -0.49 -18.00 -7.97
N ALA A 208 -0.59 -18.48 -9.21
CA ALA A 208 0.06 -19.72 -9.60
C ALA A 208 1.59 -19.60 -9.38
N PHE A 209 2.25 -20.72 -9.15
CA PHE A 209 3.71 -20.75 -9.01
C PHE A 209 4.32 -21.70 -10.04
N ASP A 210 5.12 -21.13 -10.93
CA ASP A 210 5.86 -21.84 -11.97
C ASP A 210 7.32 -22.07 -11.52
N GLU A 211 7.63 -23.32 -11.22
CA GLU A 211 8.96 -23.77 -10.76
C GLU A 211 9.96 -24.01 -11.91
N SER A 212 9.54 -23.87 -13.17
CA SER A 212 10.42 -24.17 -14.31
C SER A 212 11.61 -23.21 -14.44
N GLY A 213 11.50 -22.00 -13.88
CA GLY A 213 12.52 -20.95 -13.99
C GLY A 213 12.55 -20.23 -15.35
N ASP A 214 11.73 -20.64 -16.30
CA ASP A 214 11.52 -19.89 -17.54
C ASP A 214 10.54 -18.73 -17.25
N GLY A 215 10.77 -17.52 -17.75
CA GLY A 215 9.80 -16.42 -17.63
C GLY A 215 9.36 -16.04 -16.19
N PRO A 216 8.21 -15.37 -16.02
CA PRO A 216 7.75 -14.92 -14.71
C PRO A 216 7.24 -16.09 -13.84
N TRP A 217 7.44 -16.01 -12.53
CA TRP A 217 7.06 -17.09 -11.60
C TRP A 217 5.54 -17.24 -11.44
N TRP A 218 4.74 -16.23 -11.79
CA TRP A 218 3.28 -16.21 -11.63
C TRP A 218 2.50 -16.74 -12.85
N ARG A 219 3.13 -17.55 -13.71
CA ARG A 219 2.45 -18.10 -14.90
C ARG A 219 1.40 -19.15 -14.50
N GLY A 220 0.24 -19.04 -15.13
CA GLY A 220 -0.88 -19.97 -14.94
C GLY A 220 -2.09 -19.30 -14.31
N GLU A 221 -3.06 -20.12 -13.92
CA GLU A 221 -4.28 -19.68 -13.24
C GLU A 221 -4.09 -19.83 -11.73
N GLY A 222 -4.21 -18.73 -10.99
CA GLY A 222 -4.19 -18.71 -9.54
C GLY A 222 -5.53 -19.13 -8.93
N ARG A 223 -5.67 -18.89 -7.63
CA ARG A 223 -6.85 -19.28 -6.86
C ARG A 223 -7.42 -18.09 -6.12
N TRP A 224 -8.74 -18.00 -6.12
CA TRP A 224 -9.48 -16.98 -5.37
C TRP A 224 -10.06 -17.56 -4.10
N PHE A 225 -9.93 -16.82 -3.01
CA PHE A 225 -10.57 -17.12 -1.74
C PHE A 225 -11.20 -15.85 -1.16
N THR A 226 -12.42 -15.98 -0.65
CA THR A 226 -13.08 -14.88 0.06
C THR A 226 -12.68 -14.91 1.54
N LEU A 227 -12.02 -13.85 1.97
CA LEU A 227 -11.55 -13.64 3.35
C LEU A 227 -12.62 -13.03 4.24
N GLY A 228 -13.61 -12.33 3.66
CA GLY A 228 -14.72 -11.79 4.43
C GLY A 228 -15.69 -10.96 3.60
N HIS A 229 -16.78 -10.56 4.24
CA HIS A 229 -17.85 -9.76 3.65
C HIS A 229 -17.94 -8.41 4.37
N GLY A 230 -18.51 -7.39 3.73
CA GLY A 230 -18.80 -6.11 4.39
C GLY A 230 -17.68 -5.08 4.34
N TRP A 231 -16.58 -5.36 3.63
CA TRP A 231 -15.39 -4.51 3.56
C TRP A 231 -15.60 -3.18 2.81
N GLN A 232 -16.77 -2.98 2.19
CA GLN A 232 -17.19 -1.68 1.67
C GLN A 232 -17.44 -0.63 2.78
N GLU A 233 -17.47 -1.03 4.05
CA GLU A 233 -17.56 -0.11 5.19
C GLU A 233 -16.31 0.78 5.35
N TYR A 234 -15.15 0.30 4.89
CA TYR A 234 -13.87 1.00 5.02
C TYR A 234 -13.63 1.97 3.88
N GLU A 235 -13.24 3.20 4.24
CA GLU A 235 -12.83 4.23 3.29
C GLU A 235 -11.37 4.05 2.87
N ILE A 236 -10.51 3.58 3.78
CA ILE A 236 -9.10 3.26 3.54
C ILE A 236 -8.80 1.89 4.14
N ILE A 237 -8.07 1.05 3.42
CA ILE A 237 -7.56 -0.25 3.90
C ILE A 237 -6.04 -0.27 3.71
N THR A 238 -5.33 -0.64 4.76
CA THR A 238 -3.86 -0.60 4.84
C THR A 238 -3.34 -1.96 5.26
N VAL A 239 -2.31 -2.46 4.58
CA VAL A 239 -1.60 -3.68 4.97
C VAL A 239 -0.43 -3.31 5.87
N THR A 240 -0.22 -4.07 6.94
CA THR A 240 0.85 -3.85 7.91
C THR A 240 1.01 -5.07 8.82
N ASP A 241 2.17 -5.28 9.44
CA ASP A 241 2.34 -6.24 10.53
C ASP A 241 2.25 -5.48 11.86
N LEU A 242 1.06 -5.46 12.47
CA LEU A 242 0.77 -4.65 13.67
C LEU A 242 1.19 -5.35 14.95
N ASP A 243 1.03 -6.68 15.01
CA ASP A 243 1.42 -7.44 16.19
C ASP A 243 2.86 -7.96 16.14
N LEU A 244 3.58 -7.65 15.06
CA LEU A 244 4.99 -7.98 14.81
C LEU A 244 5.23 -9.49 14.76
N ASN A 245 4.25 -10.25 14.27
CA ASN A 245 4.30 -11.71 14.19
C ASN A 245 4.83 -12.22 12.83
N GLY A 246 5.09 -11.33 11.87
CA GLY A 246 5.56 -11.62 10.53
C GLY A 246 4.47 -11.98 9.51
N ARG A 247 3.19 -12.02 9.93
CA ARG A 247 2.04 -12.17 9.03
C ARG A 247 1.43 -10.79 8.77
N PRO A 248 1.04 -10.47 7.52
CA PRO A 248 0.38 -9.20 7.26
C PRO A 248 -1.04 -9.16 7.85
N ASP A 249 -1.29 -8.15 8.67
CA ASP A 249 -2.57 -7.71 9.20
C ASP A 249 -3.21 -6.65 8.28
N LEU A 250 -4.45 -6.27 8.59
CA LEU A 250 -5.16 -5.18 7.92
C LEU A 250 -5.61 -4.11 8.90
N MET A 251 -5.44 -2.84 8.53
CA MET A 251 -6.17 -1.73 9.14
C MET A 251 -7.28 -1.23 8.23
N GLY A 252 -8.41 -0.85 8.82
CA GLY A 252 -9.55 -0.25 8.13
C GLY A 252 -9.94 1.08 8.78
N LEU A 253 -9.93 2.17 8.01
CA LEU A 253 -10.49 3.45 8.44
C LEU A 253 -11.98 3.52 8.06
N ARG A 254 -12.85 3.66 9.05
CA ARG A 254 -14.29 3.88 8.86
C ARG A 254 -14.59 5.36 8.62
N GLY A 255 -15.72 5.64 7.97
CA GLY A 255 -16.16 7.01 7.69
C GLY A 255 -16.51 7.85 8.94
N ASP A 256 -16.69 7.22 10.10
CA ASP A 256 -16.85 7.91 11.39
C ASP A 256 -15.51 8.32 12.04
N GLY A 257 -14.38 7.96 11.42
CA GLY A 257 -13.03 8.24 11.91
C GLY A 257 -12.49 7.21 12.90
N THR A 258 -13.13 6.06 13.05
CA THR A 258 -12.57 4.93 13.79
C THR A 258 -11.61 4.16 12.90
N LEU A 259 -10.35 4.04 13.34
CA LEU A 259 -9.35 3.14 12.75
C LEU A 259 -9.37 1.83 13.53
N VAL A 260 -9.58 0.72 12.82
CA VAL A 260 -9.57 -0.63 13.42
C VAL A 260 -8.49 -1.50 12.79
N ALA A 261 -7.97 -2.45 13.56
CA ALA A 261 -7.09 -3.52 13.11
C ALA A 261 -7.84 -4.84 13.02
N HIS A 262 -7.49 -5.63 12.01
CA HIS A 262 -7.86 -7.01 11.81
C HIS A 262 -6.58 -7.83 11.83
N LEU A 263 -6.30 -8.48 12.96
CA LEU A 263 -5.10 -9.30 13.11
C LEU A 263 -5.22 -10.60 12.31
N ASN A 264 -4.11 -11.05 11.74
CA ASN A 264 -3.99 -12.28 10.97
C ASN A 264 -3.74 -13.48 11.88
N ASN A 265 -4.78 -14.29 12.06
CA ASN A 265 -4.80 -15.50 12.88
C ASN A 265 -4.14 -16.71 12.22
N GLY A 266 -3.66 -16.57 10.99
CA GLY A 266 -3.09 -17.64 10.19
C GLY A 266 -4.00 -18.08 9.04
N TRP A 267 -3.40 -18.75 8.06
CA TRP A 267 -4.05 -19.19 6.84
C TRP A 267 -4.51 -20.65 6.92
N ASP A 268 -5.78 -20.90 6.59
CA ASP A 268 -6.33 -22.23 6.31
C ASP A 268 -7.21 -22.13 5.04
N PRO A 269 -6.83 -22.77 3.91
CA PRO A 269 -7.60 -22.69 2.67
C PRO A 269 -8.98 -23.36 2.76
N SER A 270 -9.23 -24.19 3.78
CA SER A 270 -10.56 -24.76 4.06
C SER A 270 -11.46 -23.83 4.85
N ALA A 271 -10.88 -22.80 5.49
CA ALA A 271 -11.57 -21.79 6.30
C ALA A 271 -10.99 -20.37 6.07
N PRO A 272 -10.95 -19.85 4.82
CA PRO A 272 -10.28 -18.58 4.49
C PRO A 272 -10.88 -17.36 5.21
N ARG A 273 -12.13 -17.46 5.69
CA ARG A 273 -12.79 -16.39 6.43
C ARG A 273 -12.34 -16.27 7.89
N ASP A 274 -11.59 -17.24 8.39
CA ASP A 274 -11.04 -17.23 9.75
C ASP A 274 -9.65 -16.57 9.80
N THR A 275 -9.08 -16.20 8.64
CA THR A 275 -7.76 -15.57 8.52
C THR A 275 -7.65 -14.28 9.31
N PHE A 276 -8.69 -13.44 9.29
CA PHE A 276 -8.69 -12.18 10.02
C PHE A 276 -9.63 -12.21 11.22
N GLY A 277 -9.12 -11.76 12.36
CA GLY A 277 -9.88 -11.62 13.60
C GLY A 277 -10.96 -10.53 13.55
N ALA A 278 -11.76 -10.48 14.61
CA ALA A 278 -12.70 -9.39 14.83
C ALA A 278 -11.95 -8.04 14.92
N PRO A 279 -12.54 -6.94 14.44
CA PRO A 279 -11.87 -5.65 14.41
C PRO A 279 -11.63 -5.12 15.84
N GLU A 280 -10.40 -4.67 16.10
CA GLU A 280 -9.99 -4.03 17.34
C GLU A 280 -9.70 -2.54 17.11
N VAL A 281 -10.12 -1.66 18.01
CA VAL A 281 -9.93 -0.21 17.84
C VAL A 281 -8.47 0.15 18.09
N VAL A 282 -7.88 0.84 17.11
CA VAL A 282 -6.51 1.37 17.16
C VAL A 282 -6.51 2.87 17.34
N ALA A 283 -7.48 3.57 16.77
CA ALA A 283 -7.64 4.99 17.02
C ALA A 283 -9.05 5.51 16.70
N THR A 284 -9.35 6.71 17.17
CA THR A 284 -10.60 7.43 16.91
C THR A 284 -10.30 8.87 16.50
N GLY A 285 -11.21 9.51 15.76
CA GLY A 285 -11.00 10.91 15.31
C GLY A 285 -10.13 11.03 14.06
N TRP A 286 -9.96 9.95 13.31
CA TRP A 286 -9.09 9.86 12.13
C TRP A 286 -9.78 10.27 10.82
N GLN A 287 -11.04 10.71 10.84
CA GLN A 287 -11.77 11.18 9.65
C GLN A 287 -11.15 12.41 8.97
N LYS A 288 -10.21 13.08 9.64
CA LYS A 288 -9.42 14.19 9.07
C LYS A 288 -8.31 13.70 8.13
N PHE A 289 -7.92 12.44 8.19
CA PHE A 289 -6.84 11.90 7.39
C PHE A 289 -7.36 11.34 6.05
N SER A 290 -6.70 11.75 4.96
CA SER A 290 -6.98 11.30 3.60
C SER A 290 -6.12 10.11 3.17
N VAL A 291 -5.05 9.84 3.91
CA VAL A 291 -4.16 8.69 3.74
C VAL A 291 -3.88 8.12 5.12
N VAL A 292 -3.86 6.78 5.19
CA VAL A 292 -3.29 5.98 6.25
C VAL A 292 -2.44 4.94 5.51
N SER A 293 -1.12 5.08 5.57
CA SER A 293 -0.18 4.21 4.86
C SER A 293 0.91 3.84 5.82
#